data_AF-A0A2S0L664-F1
#
_entry.id   AF-A0A2S0L664-F1
#
_cell.length_a   1.000
_cell.length_b   1.000
_cell.length_c   1.000
_cell.angle_alpha   90.00
_cell.angle_beta   90.00
_cell.angle_gamma   90.00
#
_symmetry.space_group_name_H-M   'P 1'
#
loop_
_entity.id
_entity.type
_entity.pdbx_description
1 polymer ?
#
loop_
_entity_poly.entity_id
_entity_poly.type
_entity_poly.pdbx_seq_one_letter_code
_entity_poly.pdbx_strand_id
1 'polypeptide(L)'
;MQDDSRGNEDDYYEDGTSGSPSIEVYFGIYEVKKGNYILTTTDSAGIKFFDTDAVKKKKISYYSRGVFESDKRISKSQGRVAEKSVILTKNGYYVLGYMDKNNGSYDRHRYFCILYNKSDIKKLPSSPEEFRKQFKMDKKAEQERLAEQKRLAEQSQ
;
A
#
# COMPACT_ATOMS: atom_id res chain seq x y z
N MET A 1 -5.45 -8.37 24.43
CA MET A 1 -5.92 -8.17 23.05
C MET A 1 -4.70 -8.19 22.16
N GLN A 2 -4.57 -9.25 21.36
CA GLN A 2 -3.49 -9.43 20.39
C GLN A 2 -3.89 -8.64 19.13
N ASP A 3 -2.98 -7.81 18.65
CA ASP A 3 -3.16 -6.95 17.48
C ASP A 3 -3.09 -7.81 16.20
N ASP A 4 -4.17 -8.55 15.91
CA ASP A 4 -4.31 -9.41 14.73
C ASP A 4 -4.59 -8.59 13.45
N SER A 5 -4.35 -7.28 13.49
CA SER A 5 -4.34 -6.39 12.32
C SER A 5 -3.03 -6.47 11.55
N ARG A 6 -2.05 -7.22 12.06
CA ARG A 6 -0.85 -7.62 11.31
C ARG A 6 -1.11 -9.04 10.83
N GLY A 7 -1.22 -9.22 9.51
CA GLY A 7 -1.29 -10.57 8.91
C GLY A 7 -0.19 -11.46 9.48
N ASN A 8 -0.46 -12.77 9.56
CA ASN A 8 0.53 -13.72 10.03
C ASN A 8 1.76 -13.69 9.14
N GLU A 9 2.93 -14.02 9.70
CA GLU A 9 4.17 -14.14 8.92
C GLU A 9 4.04 -15.13 7.75
N ASP A 10 3.11 -16.08 7.88
CA ASP A 10 2.78 -17.09 6.89
C ASP A 10 1.83 -16.58 5.79
N ASP A 11 1.06 -15.51 6.04
CA ASP A 11 0.14 -14.90 5.06
C ASP A 11 0.88 -14.12 3.97
N TYR A 12 2.20 -13.90 4.13
CA TYR A 12 3.04 -13.23 3.12
C TYR A 12 3.29 -14.08 1.86
N TYR A 13 2.75 -15.31 1.80
CA TYR A 13 2.86 -16.19 0.65
C TYR A 13 1.55 -16.83 0.16
N GLU A 14 0.45 -16.74 0.92
CA GLU A 14 -0.80 -17.42 0.58
C GLU A 14 -1.97 -16.43 0.44
N ASP A 15 -1.99 -15.77 -0.72
CA ASP A 15 -3.18 -15.56 -1.56
C ASP A 15 -3.00 -14.27 -2.40
N GLY A 16 -2.14 -14.37 -3.41
CA GLY A 16 -2.45 -13.72 -4.68
C GLY A 16 -1.53 -12.62 -5.19
N THR A 17 -0.35 -12.36 -4.62
CA THR A 17 0.72 -11.68 -5.37
C THR A 17 2.08 -12.03 -4.76
N SER A 18 2.99 -12.59 -5.56
CA SER A 18 4.42 -12.66 -5.23
C SER A 18 4.93 -11.23 -4.95
N GLY A 19 5.00 -10.84 -3.68
CA GLY A 19 5.15 -9.44 -3.34
C GLY A 19 5.68 -9.26 -1.93
N SER A 20 6.96 -8.92 -1.86
CA SER A 20 7.56 -8.08 -0.82
C SER A 20 6.52 -7.23 -0.07
N PRO A 21 6.45 -7.30 1.28
CA PRO A 21 5.48 -6.56 2.07
C PRO A 21 5.43 -5.08 1.66
N SER A 22 4.24 -4.47 1.62
CA SER A 22 4.10 -3.06 1.21
C SER A 22 3.15 -2.28 2.11
N ILE A 23 3.36 -0.96 2.13
CA ILE A 23 2.39 0.01 2.67
C ILE A 23 2.12 1.01 1.57
N GLU A 24 0.84 1.16 1.22
CA GLU A 24 0.40 1.99 0.12
C GLU A 24 -0.65 3.00 0.57
N VAL A 25 -0.58 4.19 0.00
CA VAL A 25 -1.47 5.33 0.28
C VAL A 25 -2.02 5.81 -1.05
N TYR A 26 -3.34 5.89 -1.12
CA TYR A 26 -4.08 6.36 -2.29
C TYR A 26 -4.74 7.70 -1.97
N PHE A 27 -4.49 8.70 -2.81
CA PHE A 27 -5.25 9.95 -2.83
C PHE A 27 -6.12 9.97 -4.08
N GLY A 28 -7.30 10.54 -3.93
CA GLY A 28 -8.28 10.48 -4.99
C GLY A 28 -9.55 11.23 -4.67
N ILE A 29 -10.44 11.17 -5.65
CA ILE A 29 -11.80 11.66 -5.50
C ILE A 29 -12.63 10.53 -4.92
N TYR A 30 -13.34 10.85 -3.85
CA TYR A 30 -14.20 9.92 -3.14
C TYR A 30 -15.66 10.22 -3.46
N GLU A 31 -16.43 9.19 -3.81
CA GLU A 31 -17.85 9.29 -4.15
C GLU A 31 -18.64 8.13 -3.55
N VAL A 32 -19.88 8.38 -3.12
CA VAL A 32 -20.82 7.31 -2.74
C VAL A 32 -21.63 6.93 -3.97
N LYS A 33 -21.51 5.68 -4.45
CA LYS A 33 -22.33 5.14 -5.54
C LYS A 33 -23.12 3.93 -5.06
N LYS A 34 -24.46 4.02 -5.14
CA LYS A 34 -25.37 2.93 -4.73
C LYS A 34 -25.09 2.41 -3.30
N GLY A 35 -24.80 3.32 -2.37
CA GLY A 35 -24.45 2.99 -0.99
C GLY A 35 -23.01 2.50 -0.76
N ASN A 36 -22.19 2.39 -1.81
CA ASN A 36 -20.80 1.98 -1.71
C ASN A 36 -19.84 3.16 -1.82
N TYR A 37 -18.75 3.06 -1.07
CA TYR A 37 -17.65 4.01 -1.01
C TYR A 37 -16.70 3.75 -2.18
N ILE A 38 -16.61 4.67 -3.15
CA ILE A 38 -15.78 4.53 -4.36
C ILE A 38 -14.65 5.56 -4.35
N LEU A 39 -13.43 5.10 -4.56
CA LEU A 39 -12.23 5.91 -4.71
C LEU A 39 -11.73 5.85 -6.16
N THR A 40 -11.73 7.02 -6.81
CA THR A 40 -11.01 7.24 -8.06
C THR A 40 -9.63 7.76 -7.72
N THR A 41 -8.61 6.93 -7.92
CA THR A 41 -7.23 7.29 -7.57
C THR A 41 -6.70 8.34 -8.55
N THR A 42 -6.35 9.51 -8.02
CA THR A 42 -5.66 10.57 -8.77
C THR A 42 -4.17 10.55 -8.50
N ASP A 43 -3.77 10.02 -7.34
CA ASP A 43 -2.39 9.99 -6.94
C ASP A 43 -2.08 8.92 -5.89
N SER A 44 -0.83 8.48 -5.80
CA SER A 44 -0.45 7.42 -4.84
C SER A 44 0.99 7.54 -4.35
N ALA A 45 1.26 6.99 -3.18
CA ALA A 45 2.60 6.84 -2.63
C ALA A 45 2.68 5.50 -1.89
N GLY A 46 3.82 4.82 -1.98
CA GLY A 46 3.96 3.53 -1.33
C GLY A 46 5.40 3.11 -1.17
N ILE A 47 5.60 2.22 -0.20
CA ILE A 47 6.89 1.59 0.08
C ILE A 47 6.77 0.09 -0.07
N LYS A 48 7.88 -0.55 -0.44
CA LYS A 48 8.04 -2.00 -0.37
C LYS A 48 9.22 -2.35 0.54
N PHE A 49 9.07 -3.43 1.27
CA PHE A 49 10.09 -4.07 2.10
C PHE A 49 10.57 -5.32 1.39
N PHE A 50 11.87 -5.60 1.43
CA PHE A 50 12.42 -6.78 0.77
C PHE A 50 11.77 -8.07 1.29
N ASP A 51 11.71 -8.20 2.62
CA ASP A 51 11.20 -9.35 3.37
C ASP A 51 10.53 -8.90 4.69
N THR A 52 10.04 -9.86 5.47
CA THR A 52 9.43 -9.62 6.79
C THR A 52 10.44 -9.09 7.82
N ASP A 53 11.70 -9.47 7.71
CA ASP A 53 12.78 -8.92 8.54
C ASP A 53 13.00 -7.43 8.28
N ALA A 54 12.92 -6.99 7.03
CA ALA A 54 12.94 -5.58 6.65
C ALA A 54 11.70 -4.85 7.18
N VAL A 55 10.54 -5.50 7.28
CA VAL A 55 9.36 -4.94 7.95
C VAL A 55 9.66 -4.72 9.44
N LYS A 56 10.16 -5.74 10.15
CA LYS A 56 10.52 -5.66 11.57
C LYS A 56 11.54 -4.56 11.84
N LYS A 57 12.54 -4.46 10.97
CA LYS A 57 13.58 -3.41 11.00
C LYS A 57 13.12 -2.06 10.44
N LYS A 58 11.89 -1.98 9.90
CA LYS A 58 11.34 -0.79 9.24
C LYS A 58 12.26 -0.25 8.11
N LYS A 59 13.00 -1.14 7.45
CA LYS A 59 13.93 -0.85 6.36
C LYS A 59 13.18 -0.80 5.03
N ILE A 60 12.88 0.41 4.56
CA ILE A 60 12.27 0.61 3.23
C ILE A 60 13.29 0.23 2.16
N SER A 61 12.91 -0.72 1.31
CA SER A 61 13.73 -1.21 0.19
C SER A 61 13.44 -0.47 -1.10
N TYR A 62 12.17 -0.10 -1.31
CA TYR A 62 11.74 0.64 -2.49
C TYR A 62 10.66 1.66 -2.14
N TYR A 63 10.66 2.78 -2.86
CA TYR A 63 9.68 3.84 -2.74
C TYR A 63 9.15 4.21 -4.12
N SER A 64 7.82 4.34 -4.22
CA SER A 64 7.13 4.75 -5.43
C SER A 64 6.15 5.88 -5.16
N ARG A 65 6.01 6.76 -6.15
CA ARG A 65 5.11 7.90 -6.13
C ARG A 65 4.43 8.05 -7.50
N GLY A 66 3.19 8.52 -7.49
CA GLY A 66 2.33 8.64 -8.66
C GLY A 66 1.33 7.50 -8.74
N VAL A 67 0.38 7.60 -9.68
CA VAL A 67 -0.59 6.53 -9.96
C VAL A 67 0.14 5.22 -10.25
N PHE A 68 -0.15 4.17 -9.48
CA PHE A 68 0.52 2.89 -9.61
C PHE A 68 0.19 2.18 -10.92
N GLU A 69 1.11 1.31 -11.34
CA GLU A 69 1.00 0.59 -12.61
C GLU A 69 -0.22 -0.34 -12.65
N SER A 70 -0.63 -0.90 -11.51
CA SER A 70 -1.88 -1.65 -11.36
C SER A 70 -3.09 -0.83 -11.80
N ASP A 71 -3.21 0.40 -11.31
CA ASP A 71 -4.29 1.32 -11.66
C ASP A 71 -4.25 1.72 -13.14
N LYS A 72 -3.05 1.95 -13.68
CA LYS A 72 -2.86 2.27 -15.10
C LYS A 72 -3.32 1.11 -15.98
N ARG A 73 -2.95 -0.13 -15.63
CA ARG A 73 -3.35 -1.34 -16.35
C ARG A 73 -4.85 -1.56 -16.30
N ILE A 74 -5.47 -1.41 -15.13
CA ILE A 74 -6.92 -1.52 -14.99
C ILE A 74 -7.61 -0.47 -15.86
N SER A 75 -7.13 0.78 -15.80
CA SER A 75 -7.73 1.86 -16.57
C SER A 75 -7.67 1.59 -18.08
N LYS A 76 -6.51 1.11 -18.55
CA LYS A 76 -6.30 0.72 -19.96
C LYS A 76 -7.19 -0.46 -20.37
N SER A 77 -7.28 -1.49 -19.54
CA SER A 77 -8.06 -2.70 -19.85
C SER A 77 -9.57 -2.47 -19.92
N GLN A 78 -10.08 -1.49 -19.15
CA GLN A 78 -11.51 -1.22 -19.05
C GLN A 78 -11.96 0.01 -19.84
N GLY A 79 -11.03 0.75 -20.46
CA GLY A 79 -11.33 1.99 -21.19
C GLY A 79 -11.93 3.10 -20.32
N ARG A 80 -11.75 3.03 -18.99
CA ARG A 80 -12.32 3.96 -18.00
C ARG A 80 -11.37 4.07 -16.81
N VAL A 81 -11.56 5.07 -15.95
CA VAL A 81 -10.69 5.28 -14.79
C VAL A 81 -10.78 4.09 -13.81
N ALA A 82 -9.65 3.71 -13.21
CA ALA A 82 -9.60 2.68 -12.17
C ALA A 82 -10.31 3.13 -10.89
N GLU A 83 -11.53 2.64 -10.71
CA GLU A 83 -12.34 2.85 -9.51
C GLU A 83 -12.13 1.69 -8.52
N LYS A 84 -11.68 2.02 -7.30
CA LYS A 84 -11.62 1.07 -6.18
C LYS A 84 -12.83 1.29 -5.28
N SER A 85 -13.32 0.23 -4.66
CA SER A 85 -14.40 0.28 -3.67
C SER A 85 -13.84 -0.03 -2.29
N VAL A 86 -14.40 0.60 -1.27
CA VAL A 86 -14.23 0.19 0.12
C VAL A 86 -15.28 -0.87 0.43
N ILE A 87 -14.81 -2.04 0.85
CA ILE A 87 -15.60 -3.26 0.94
C ILE A 87 -15.42 -3.83 2.36
N LEU A 88 -16.54 -4.08 3.04
CA LEU A 88 -16.53 -4.79 4.31
C LEU A 88 -16.46 -6.30 4.04
N THR A 89 -15.37 -6.92 4.46
CA THR A 89 -15.19 -8.37 4.37
C THR A 89 -16.06 -9.10 5.38
N LYS A 90 -16.31 -10.40 5.14
CA LYS A 90 -17.04 -11.27 6.10
C LYS A 90 -16.38 -11.33 7.48
N ASN A 91 -15.07 -11.13 7.54
CA ASN A 91 -14.28 -11.16 8.77
C ASN A 91 -14.23 -9.79 9.48
N GLY A 92 -14.98 -8.78 9.00
CA GLY A 92 -15.09 -7.47 9.64
C GLY A 92 -14.01 -6.46 9.25
N TYR A 93 -13.04 -6.83 8.41
CA TYR A 93 -12.04 -5.90 7.88
C TYR A 93 -12.59 -5.07 6.73
N TYR A 94 -12.14 -3.82 6.63
CA TYR A 94 -12.34 -3.01 5.43
C TYR A 94 -11.20 -3.24 4.45
N VAL A 95 -11.54 -3.40 3.17
CA VAL A 95 -10.59 -3.56 2.07
C VAL A 95 -10.85 -2.49 1.03
N LEU A 96 -9.78 -1.90 0.51
CA LEU A 96 -9.81 -1.08 -0.69
C LEU A 96 -9.39 -1.95 -1.88
N GLY A 97 -10.30 -2.24 -2.79
CA GLY A 97 -10.03 -3.14 -3.91
C GLY A 97 -11.01 -2.98 -5.04
N TYR A 98 -10.96 -3.87 -6.02
CA TYR A 98 -11.91 -3.87 -7.13
C TYR A 98 -13.05 -4.84 -6.85
N MET A 99 -14.29 -4.42 -7.11
CA MET A 99 -15.43 -5.31 -7.03
C MET A 99 -15.34 -6.39 -8.11
N ASP A 100 -15.67 -7.62 -7.73
CA ASP A 100 -15.98 -8.69 -8.66
C ASP A 100 -17.30 -8.34 -9.38
N LYS A 101 -17.35 -8.62 -10.67
CA LYS A 101 -18.52 -8.35 -11.53
C LYS A 101 -19.75 -9.18 -11.12
N ASN A 102 -19.55 -10.33 -10.47
CA ASN A 102 -20.59 -11.36 -10.39
C ASN A 102 -21.19 -11.60 -9.00
N ASN A 103 -20.55 -11.20 -7.90
CA ASN A 103 -20.93 -11.71 -6.57
C ASN A 103 -20.86 -10.67 -5.43
N GLY A 104 -20.69 -9.37 -5.74
CA GLY A 104 -20.69 -8.32 -4.71
C GLY A 104 -19.54 -8.42 -3.70
N SER A 105 -18.54 -9.25 -3.97
CA SER A 105 -17.30 -9.35 -3.21
C SER A 105 -16.16 -8.63 -3.93
N TYR A 106 -14.98 -8.56 -3.31
CA TYR A 106 -13.80 -8.02 -3.98
C TYR A 106 -13.08 -9.11 -4.79
N ASP A 107 -12.59 -8.73 -5.97
CA ASP A 107 -11.80 -9.60 -6.83
C ASP A 107 -10.42 -9.80 -6.20
N ARG A 108 -10.24 -10.94 -5.51
CA ARG A 108 -8.97 -11.35 -4.88
C ARG A 108 -7.86 -11.63 -5.88
N HIS A 109 -8.20 -11.85 -7.16
CA HIS A 109 -7.20 -11.99 -8.22
C HIS A 109 -6.71 -10.62 -8.74
N ARG A 110 -7.31 -9.52 -8.26
CA ARG A 110 -6.83 -8.17 -8.49
C ARG A 110 -6.20 -7.61 -7.23
N TYR A 111 -5.38 -6.59 -7.46
CA TYR A 111 -4.72 -5.86 -6.39
C TYR A 111 -5.75 -5.27 -5.40
N PHE A 112 -5.54 -5.52 -4.11
CA PHE A 112 -6.34 -4.96 -3.01
C PHE A 112 -5.44 -4.62 -1.82
N CYS A 113 -5.91 -3.69 -0.98
CA CYS A 113 -5.26 -3.34 0.29
C CYS A 113 -6.24 -3.52 1.45
N ILE A 114 -5.80 -4.14 2.54
CA ILE A 114 -6.50 -4.04 3.81
C ILE A 114 -6.37 -2.59 4.31
N LEU A 115 -7.49 -1.98 4.70
CA LEU A 115 -7.54 -0.63 5.22
C LEU A 115 -7.33 -0.63 6.72
N TYR A 116 -6.39 0.19 7.16
CA TYR A 116 -6.16 0.47 8.57
C TYR A 116 -6.52 1.92 8.86
N ASN A 117 -7.12 2.16 10.02
CA ASN A 117 -7.49 3.52 10.40
C ASN A 117 -6.21 4.33 10.71
N LYS A 118 -5.85 5.23 9.80
CA LYS A 118 -4.78 6.20 9.99
C LYS A 118 -5.28 7.59 9.60
N SER A 119 -6.15 8.11 10.45
CA SER A 119 -6.87 9.40 10.31
C SER A 119 -5.97 10.61 10.03
N ASP A 120 -4.67 10.52 10.31
CA ASP A 120 -3.75 11.67 10.34
C ASP A 120 -3.04 11.94 9.00
N ILE A 121 -3.34 11.18 7.94
CA ILE A 121 -2.71 11.35 6.63
C ILE A 121 -3.35 12.53 5.88
N LYS A 122 -2.75 13.73 6.04
CA LYS A 122 -3.22 14.97 5.39
C LYS A 122 -2.59 15.23 4.02
N LYS A 123 -1.41 14.65 3.76
CA LYS A 123 -0.69 14.79 2.49
C LYS A 123 -0.03 13.47 2.12
N LEU A 124 0.16 13.25 0.82
CA LEU A 124 1.02 12.17 0.35
C LEU A 124 2.47 12.50 0.70
N PRO A 125 3.23 11.54 1.24
CA PRO A 125 4.67 11.71 1.37
C PRO A 125 5.27 11.87 -0.04
N SER A 126 6.23 12.78 -0.17
CA SER A 126 6.95 13.01 -1.43
C SER A 126 8.25 12.21 -1.50
N SER A 127 8.78 11.77 -0.35
CA SER A 127 10.02 11.01 -0.25
C SER A 127 9.94 9.86 0.78
N PRO A 128 10.91 8.92 0.78
CA PRO A 128 11.02 7.90 1.82
C PRO A 128 11.17 8.47 3.24
N GLU A 129 11.79 9.65 3.40
CA GLU A 129 11.97 10.33 4.69
C GLU A 129 10.64 10.92 5.19
N GLU A 130 9.90 11.60 4.31
CA GLU A 130 8.56 12.07 4.64
C GLU A 130 7.63 10.90 4.99
N PHE A 131 7.74 9.79 4.27
CA PHE A 131 7.00 8.57 4.56
C PHE A 131 7.30 8.06 5.99
N ARG A 132 8.59 7.96 6.36
CA ARG A 132 9.00 7.54 7.71
C ARG A 132 8.42 8.43 8.79
N LYS A 133 8.52 9.74 8.61
CA LYS A 133 8.00 10.74 9.56
C LYS A 133 6.49 10.59 9.74
N GLN A 134 5.76 10.49 8.63
CA GLN A 134 4.30 10.37 8.64
C GLN A 134 3.82 9.05 9.23
N PHE A 135 4.57 7.96 9.03
CA PHE A 135 4.22 6.64 9.54
C PHE A 135 4.81 6.32 10.92
N LYS A 136 5.51 7.28 11.55
CA LYS A 136 6.23 7.10 12.82
C LYS A 136 7.16 5.87 12.79
N MET A 137 7.88 5.72 11.68
CA MET A 137 8.88 4.66 11.53
C MET A 137 10.14 5.01 12.36
N ASP A 138 10.95 4.00 12.69
CA ASP A 138 12.08 4.16 13.60
C ASP A 138 13.19 5.03 13.00
N LYS A 139 13.71 5.98 13.79
CA LYS A 139 14.83 6.87 13.44
C LYS A 139 16.12 6.09 13.20
N LYS A 140 16.31 4.95 13.86
CA LYS A 140 17.47 4.07 13.67
C LYS A 140 17.53 3.52 12.24
N ALA A 141 16.40 3.05 11.72
CA ALA A 141 16.31 2.51 10.35
C ALA A 141 16.58 3.57 9.27
N GLU A 142 16.29 4.85 9.56
CA GLU A 142 16.63 5.97 8.70
C GLU A 142 18.14 6.23 8.65
N GLN A 143 18.79 6.25 9.82
CA GLN A 143 20.23 6.45 9.95
C GLN A 143 21.02 5.33 9.26
N GLU A 144 20.61 4.07 9.44
CA GLU A 144 21.25 2.92 8.80
C GLU A 144 21.16 3.01 7.27
N ARG A 145 19.99 3.39 6.72
CA ARG A 145 19.82 3.59 5.27
C ARG A 145 20.72 4.71 4.72
N LEU A 146 20.81 5.84 5.43
CA LEU A 146 21.66 6.96 5.02
C LEU A 146 23.14 6.57 5.04
N ALA A 147 23.58 5.81 6.05
CA ALA A 147 24.95 5.29 6.12
C ALA A 147 25.26 4.32 4.98
N GLU A 148 24.33 3.41 4.66
CA GLU A 148 24.48 2.47 3.54
C GLU A 148 24.54 3.17 2.18
N GLN A 149 23.69 4.18 1.95
CA GLN A 149 23.75 5.00 0.73
C GLN A 149 25.10 5.72 0.58
N LYS A 150 25.66 6.28 1.66
CA LYS A 150 26.97 6.92 1.64
C LYS A 150 28.07 5.92 1.26
N ARG A 151 28.09 4.74 1.89
CA ARG A 151 29.06 3.68 1.58
C ARG A 151 29.02 3.23 0.13
N LEU A 152 27.82 3.03 -0.42
CA LEU A 152 27.66 2.62 -1.82
C LEU A 152 28.11 3.70 -2.81
N ALA A 153 27.86 4.97 -2.50
CA ALA A 153 28.32 6.09 -3.32
C ALA A 153 29.85 6.21 -3.31
N GLU A 154 30.49 6.03 -2.15
CA GLU A 154 31.95 6.06 -1.99
C GLU A 154 32.64 4.88 -2.70
N GLN A 155 32.00 3.71 -2.76
CA GLN A 155 32.53 2.52 -3.46
C GLN A 155 32.36 2.58 -4.99
N SER A 156 31.56 3.51 -5.49
CA SER A 156 31.29 3.68 -6.92
C SER A 156 32.11 4.82 -7.56
N GLN A 157 33.03 5.43 -6.80
CA GLN A 157 34.01 6.45 -7.24
C GLN A 157 35.41 5.84 -7.36
#